data_AF-A0A2K3IUN8-F1
#
_entry.id   AF-A0A2K3IUN8-F1
#
_cell.length_a   1.000
_cell.length_b   1.000
_cell.length_c   1.000
_cell.angle_alpha   90.00
_cell.angle_beta   90.00
_cell.angle_gamma   90.00
#
_symmetry.space_group_name_H-M   'P 1'
#
loop_
_entity.id
_entity.type
_entity.pdbx_description
1 polymer ?
#
loop_
_entity_poly.entity_id
_entity_poly.type
_entity_poly.pdbx_seq_one_letter_code
_entity_poly.pdbx_strand_id
1 'polypeptide(L)' 'ELKIGDTIHIVGASTDLTQEIDSMEIDRNPVEKVTAGDSVGIKVKDRVREHDVVYKV' A
#
# COMPACT_ATOMS: atom_id res chain seq x y z
N GLU A 1 7.79 -3.65 8.33
CA GLU A 1 7.22 -4.86 7.70
C GLU A 1 5.73 -4.64 7.54
N LEU A 2 5.22 -4.90 6.34
CA LEU A 2 3.83 -4.69 5.94
C LEU A 2 3.25 -6.03 5.49
N LYS A 3 2.04 -6.38 5.90
CA LYS A 3 1.38 -7.67 5.63
C LYS A 3 -0.01 -7.49 5.07
N ILE A 4 -0.51 -8.52 4.38
CA ILE A 4 -1.93 -8.60 4.01
C ILE A 4 -2.77 -8.52 5.29
N GLY A 5 -3.82 -7.69 5.27
CA GLY A 5 -4.65 -7.38 6.44
C GLY A 5 -4.17 -6.21 7.31
N ASP A 6 -2.98 -5.64 7.03
CA ASP A 6 -2.60 -4.37 7.67
C ASP A 6 -3.43 -3.21 7.11
N THR A 7 -3.74 -2.24 7.97
CA THR A 7 -4.37 -0.98 7.54
C THR A 7 -3.31 0.05 7.18
N ILE A 8 -3.48 0.64 5.99
CA ILE A 8 -2.64 1.72 5.50
C ILE A 8 -3.45 3.00 5.30
N HIS A 9 -2.80 4.12 5.52
CA HIS A 9 -3.35 5.44 5.32
C HIS A 9 -2.51 6.19 4.29
N ILE A 10 -3.09 6.42 3.13
CA ILE A 10 -2.47 7.12 2.02
C ILE A 10 -2.87 8.59 2.14
N VAL A 11 -1.88 9.45 2.35
CA VAL A 11 -2.05 10.89 2.52
C VAL A 11 -1.21 11.61 1.48
N GLY A 12 -1.87 12.45 0.69
CA GLY A 12 -1.28 13.27 -0.36
C GLY A 12 -1.79 14.70 -0.29
N ALA A 13 -1.46 15.50 -1.29
CA ALA A 13 -1.89 16.90 -1.35
C ALA A 13 -3.41 17.06 -1.51
N SER A 14 -4.07 16.09 -2.15
CA SER A 14 -5.52 16.07 -2.38
C SER A 14 -6.13 14.69 -2.11
N THR A 15 -5.36 13.78 -1.53
CA THR A 15 -5.73 12.37 -1.36
C THR A 15 -5.67 12.08 0.14
N ASP A 16 -6.76 11.61 0.70
CA ASP A 16 -6.82 11.09 2.07
C ASP A 16 -7.63 9.80 2.00
N LEU A 17 -6.94 8.66 2.02
CA LEU A 17 -7.53 7.34 1.84
C LEU A 17 -6.97 6.36 2.87
N THR A 18 -7.83 5.89 3.76
CA THR A 18 -7.51 4.76 4.63
C THR A 18 -8.07 3.47 4.02
N GLN A 19 -7.24 2.45 3.89
CA GLN A 19 -7.66 1.15 3.38
C GLN A 19 -6.86 0.00 4.01
N GLU A 20 -7.49 -1.16 4.07
CA GLU A 20 -6.83 -2.42 4.41
C GLU A 20 -6.17 -3.03 3.16
N ILE A 21 -5.06 -3.73 3.36
CA ILE A 21 -4.34 -4.40 2.28
C ILE A 21 -5.05 -5.72 1.95
N ASP A 22 -5.82 -5.70 0.87
CA ASP A 22 -6.49 -6.89 0.33
C ASP A 22 -5.52 -7.76 -0.50
N SER A 23 -4.58 -7.15 -1.23
CA SER A 23 -3.63 -7.88 -2.09
C SER A 23 -2.30 -7.12 -2.27
N MET A 24 -1.19 -7.86 -2.24
CA MET A 24 0.16 -7.36 -2.50
C MET A 24 0.93 -8.26 -3.46
N GLU A 25 1.73 -7.65 -4.33
CA GLU A 25 2.57 -8.34 -5.30
C GLU A 25 3.95 -7.67 -5.43
N ILE A 26 5.02 -8.46 -5.54
CA ILE A 26 6.37 -8.00 -5.88
C ILE A 26 6.82 -8.75 -7.13
N ASP A 27 7.26 -8.04 -8.17
CA ASP A 27 7.74 -8.62 -9.44
C ASP A 27 6.77 -9.67 -10.04
N ARG A 28 5.46 -9.40 -9.98
CA ARG A 28 4.35 -10.29 -10.41
C ARG A 28 4.17 -11.56 -9.57
N ASN A 29 4.80 -11.64 -8.40
CA ASN A 29 4.60 -12.73 -7.46
C ASN A 29 3.76 -12.22 -6.28
N PRO A 30 2.65 -12.90 -5.94
CA PRO A 30 1.87 -12.57 -4.76
C PRO A 30 2.70 -12.80 -3.50
N VAL A 31 2.66 -11.83 -2.58
CA VAL A 31 3.43 -11.86 -1.33
C VAL A 31 2.54 -11.55 -0.14
N GLU A 32 2.69 -12.30 0.94
CA GLU A 32 1.93 -12.07 2.18
C GLU A 32 2.55 -11.00 3.06
N LYS A 33 3.86 -10.79 2.94
CA LYS A 33 4.66 -9.89 3.77
C LYS A 33 5.74 -9.22 2.92
N VAL A 34 5.94 -7.93 3.14
CA VAL A 34 6.99 -7.15 2.48
C VAL A 34 7.85 -6.40 3.49
N THR A 35 9.10 -6.17 3.12
CA THR A 35 10.08 -5.45 3.94
C THR A 35 10.28 -4.02 3.44
N ALA A 36 10.85 -3.17 4.29
CA ALA A 36 11.13 -1.79 3.90
C ALA A 36 12.27 -1.80 2.86
N GLY A 37 11.99 -1.27 1.67
CA GLY A 37 12.93 -1.24 0.55
C GLY A 37 12.47 -2.02 -0.69
N ASP A 38 11.48 -2.91 -0.54
CA ASP A 38 10.92 -3.65 -1.66
C ASP A 38 9.87 -2.82 -2.41
N SER A 39 9.91 -2.87 -3.74
CA SER A 39 8.88 -2.28 -4.60
C SER A 39 7.67 -3.22 -4.65
N VAL A 40 6.66 -2.92 -3.82
CA VAL A 40 5.40 -3.67 -3.80
C VAL A 40 4.30 -2.95 -4.57
N GLY A 41 3.53 -3.70 -5.36
CA GLY A 41 2.25 -3.26 -5.90
C GLY A 41 1.13 -3.56 -4.91
N ILE A 42 0.38 -2.54 -4.52
CA ILE A 42 -0.81 -2.68 -3.67
C ILE A 42 -2.04 -2.30 -4.47
N LYS A 43 -3.09 -3.10 -4.36
CA LYS A 43 -4.38 -2.74 -4.96
C LYS A 43 -5.03 -1.63 -4.13
N VAL A 44 -5.27 -0.49 -4.76
CA VAL A 44 -5.96 0.67 -4.15
C VAL A 44 -7.42 0.71 -4.55
N LYS A 45 -8.29 1.09 -3.61
CA LYS A 45 -9.75 1.21 -3.83
C LYS A 45 -10.11 2.50 -4.56
N ASP A 46 -9.29 3.53 -4.44
CA ASP A 46 -9.52 4.84 -5.04
C ASP A 46 -8.27 5.38 -5.74
N ARG A 47 -8.43 6.47 -6.48
CA ARG A 47 -7.38 7.14 -7.24
C ARG A 47 -6.36 7.76 -6.29
N VAL A 48 -5.13 7.27 -6.39
CA VAL A 48 -3.94 7.86 -5.75
C VAL A 48 -3.04 8.54 -6.80
N ARG A 49 -2.11 9.37 -6.34
CA ARG A 49 -1.15 10.07 -7.19
C ARG A 49 0.28 9.64 -6.89
N GLU A 50 1.14 9.80 -7.88
CA GLU A 50 2.59 9.69 -7.66
C GLU A 50 3.01 10.71 -6.60
N HIS A 51 3.88 10.29 -5.68
CA HIS A 51 4.35 11.01 -4.49
C HIS A 51 3.41 11.05 -3.27
N ASP A 52 2.27 10.35 -3.29
CA ASP A 52 1.46 10.18 -2.06
C ASP A 52 2.25 9.41 -1.00
N VAL A 53 2.13 9.84 0.27
CA VAL A 53 2.83 9.22 1.41
C VAL A 53 1.92 8.16 2.02
N VAL A 54 2.46 6.96 2.24
CA VAL A 54 1.71 5.86 2.85
C VAL A 54 2.19 5.66 4.28
N TYR A 55 1.25 5.72 5.21
CA TYR A 55 1.46 5.42 6.63
C TYR A 55 0.84 4.07 6.96
N LYS A 56 1.49 3.32 7.85
CA LYS A 56 0.89 2.14 8.48
C LYS A 56 0.21 2.59 9.77
N VAL A 57 -1.03 2.13 9.99
CA VAL A 57 -1.81 2.35 11.22
C VAL A 57 -1.75 1.12 12.11
#